data_AF-A0A9X6INQ1-F1
#
_entry.id   AF-A0A9X6INQ1-F1
#
_cell.length_a   1.000
_cell.length_b   1.000
_cell.length_c   1.000
_cell.angle_alpha   90.00
_cell.angle_beta   90.00
_cell.angle_gamma   90.00
#
_symmetry.space_group_name_H-M   'P 1'
#
loop_
_entity.id
_entity.type
_entity.pdbx_description
1 polymer ?
#
loop_
_entity_poly.entity_id
_entity_poly.type
_entity_poly.pdbx_seq_one_letter_code
_entity_poly.pdbx_strand_id
1 'polypeptide(L)'
;MMWDFPKKWLGLVAIIGTLLFLVFWKTNQSVERTPITMNVQEKEIEKKGKPKISDTKEQKRTIIIDVKGAVSKEGVYEMKEGDRVKDAVQKAGGFLSEVDMKKVNLAQIVQDQMLLYIPSKNESEQGVLTSSKEDGKIRINTAAKEQLEKITGIGSRKAESILKYREEHGPFQKIEDLLEIDGIGAKSLEKIKDQIIIP
;
A
#
# COMPACT_ATOMS: atom_id res chain seq x y z
N MET A 1 -48.91 3.67 30.07
CA MET A 1 -48.91 3.60 31.55
C MET A 1 -47.79 4.50 32.03
N MET A 2 -48.15 5.64 32.63
CA MET A 2 -47.21 6.57 33.23
C MET A 2 -46.69 5.92 34.51
N TRP A 3 -45.39 5.65 34.57
CA TRP A 3 -44.77 5.05 35.74
C TRP A 3 -44.63 6.13 36.81
N ASP A 4 -45.46 6.09 37.85
CA ASP A 4 -45.32 6.95 39.04
C ASP A 4 -44.10 6.50 39.85
N PHE A 5 -42.92 7.02 39.47
CA PHE A 5 -41.69 6.79 40.22
C PHE A 5 -41.73 7.59 41.53
N PRO A 6 -41.64 6.91 42.70
CA PRO A 6 -41.68 7.61 43.98
C PRO A 6 -40.47 8.54 44.11
N LYS A 7 -40.70 9.83 44.42
CA LYS A 7 -39.67 10.89 44.50
C LYS A 7 -38.45 10.55 45.38
N LYS A 8 -38.60 9.60 46.30
CA LYS A 8 -37.53 9.10 47.18
C LYS A 8 -36.47 8.27 46.44
N TRP A 9 -36.81 7.68 45.29
CA TRP A 9 -35.90 6.86 44.49
C TRP A 9 -35.15 7.67 43.42
N LEU A 10 -35.60 8.89 43.10
CA LEU A 10 -34.92 9.78 42.15
C LEU A 10 -33.50 10.15 42.62
N GLY A 11 -33.32 10.41 43.92
CA GLY A 11 -32.01 10.70 44.50
C GLY A 11 -31.05 9.52 44.44
N LEU A 12 -31.57 8.29 44.61
CA LEU A 12 -30.75 7.08 44.61
C LEU A 12 -30.26 6.72 43.20
N VAL A 13 -31.11 6.93 42.17
CA VAL A 13 -30.73 6.71 40.76
C VAL A 13 -29.71 7.76 40.28
N ALA A 14 -29.79 9.01 40.74
CA ALA A 14 -28.81 10.05 40.43
C ALA A 14 -27.42 9.77 41.03
N ILE A 15 -27.37 9.20 42.25
CA ILE A 15 -26.12 8.80 42.91
C ILE A 15 -25.52 7.58 42.21
N ILE A 16 -26.32 6.59 41.83
CA ILE A 16 -25.84 5.42 41.08
C ILE A 16 -25.33 5.81 39.69
N GLY A 17 -26.02 6.72 39.00
CA GLY A 17 -25.62 7.23 37.70
C GLY A 17 -24.29 7.98 37.74
N THR A 18 -24.08 8.83 38.74
CA THR A 18 -22.80 9.56 38.92
C THR A 18 -21.65 8.64 39.32
N LEU A 19 -21.92 7.61 40.13
CA LEU A 19 -20.92 6.61 40.52
C LEU A 19 -20.53 5.71 39.32
N LEU A 20 -21.50 5.31 38.50
CA LEU A 20 -21.24 4.59 37.25
C LEU A 20 -20.51 5.46 36.23
N PHE A 21 -20.83 6.75 36.14
CA PHE A 21 -20.16 7.69 35.23
C PHE A 21 -18.70 7.94 35.63
N LEU A 22 -18.39 8.06 36.92
CA LEU A 22 -17.01 8.16 37.42
C LEU A 22 -16.23 6.85 37.21
N VAL A 23 -16.86 5.70 37.39
CA VAL A 23 -16.25 4.39 37.09
C VAL A 23 -16.00 4.24 35.60
N PHE A 24 -16.96 4.62 34.74
CA PHE A 24 -16.84 4.58 33.28
C PHE A 24 -15.79 5.57 32.75
N TRP A 25 -15.73 6.77 33.30
CA TRP A 25 -14.70 7.76 32.97
C TRP A 25 -13.32 7.28 33.41
N LYS A 26 -13.20 6.66 34.59
CA LYS A 26 -11.94 6.08 35.09
C LYS A 26 -11.50 4.82 34.32
N THR A 27 -12.42 4.09 33.70
CA THR A 27 -12.10 2.88 32.92
C THR A 27 -11.83 3.16 31.44
N ASN A 28 -12.26 4.30 30.90
CA ASN A 28 -12.05 4.64 29.49
C ASN A 28 -10.77 5.47 29.22
N GLN A 29 -9.90 5.64 30.22
CA GLN A 29 -8.64 6.37 30.11
C GLN A 29 -7.47 5.47 30.53
N SER A 30 -7.13 4.48 29.70
CA SER A 30 -5.79 3.88 29.53
C SER A 30 -5.90 2.65 28.62
N VAL A 31 -5.85 2.86 27.31
CA VAL A 31 -5.39 1.82 26.38
C VAL A 31 -3.99 2.25 25.91
N GLU A 32 -3.05 2.16 26.84
CA GLU A 32 -1.62 2.06 26.51
C GLU A 32 -1.18 0.60 26.67
N ARG A 33 -0.55 0.15 25.60
CA ARG A 33 -0.02 -1.16 25.25
C ARG A 33 0.61 -1.95 26.41
N THR A 34 0.19 -3.20 26.57
CA THR A 34 1.02 -4.23 27.21
C THR A 34 1.88 -4.94 26.17
N PRO A 35 3.21 -4.99 26.33
CA PRO A 35 3.99 -6.15 25.98
C PRO A 35 4.02 -7.12 27.17
N ILE A 36 4.03 -8.39 26.80
CA ILE A 36 3.98 -9.59 27.62
C ILE A 36 5.07 -9.60 28.69
N THR A 37 4.67 -9.95 29.90
CA THR A 37 5.53 -10.31 31.04
C THR A 37 6.33 -11.57 30.73
N MET A 38 7.65 -11.44 30.63
CA MET A 38 8.57 -12.55 30.86
C MET A 38 9.23 -12.39 32.22
N ASN A 39 8.91 -13.36 33.06
CA ASN A 39 9.41 -13.65 34.39
C ASN A 39 10.95 -13.73 34.39
N VAL A 40 11.63 -12.87 35.16
CA VAL A 40 13.04 -13.07 35.53
C VAL A 40 13.21 -12.73 37.00
N GLN A 41 13.67 -13.73 37.74
CA GLN A 41 14.02 -13.70 39.15
C GLN A 41 14.97 -12.56 39.48
N GLU A 42 14.66 -11.95 40.62
CA GLU A 42 15.44 -11.00 41.37
C GLU A 42 16.82 -11.59 41.72
N LYS A 43 17.90 -10.93 41.25
CA LYS A 43 19.19 -11.00 41.91
C LYS A 43 19.81 -9.61 41.98
N GLU A 44 19.75 -9.11 43.20
CA GLU A 44 20.41 -7.95 43.76
C GLU A 44 21.91 -7.89 43.38
N ILE A 45 22.32 -6.84 42.67
CA ILE A 45 23.67 -6.27 42.77
C ILE A 45 23.55 -4.74 42.73
N GLU A 46 23.64 -4.15 43.90
CA GLU A 46 23.91 -2.74 44.14
C GLU A 46 25.39 -2.46 43.83
N LYS A 47 25.69 -1.52 42.91
CA LYS A 47 26.77 -0.51 43.04
C LYS A 47 26.90 0.41 41.81
N LYS A 48 26.64 1.69 42.09
CA LYS A 48 27.02 2.93 41.39
C LYS A 48 27.93 2.81 40.15
N GLY A 49 27.37 3.23 39.03
CA GLY A 49 28.08 3.74 37.86
C GLY A 49 27.07 4.04 36.76
N LYS A 50 26.78 5.32 36.51
CA LYS A 50 25.84 5.77 35.46
C LYS A 50 26.17 5.05 34.13
N PRO A 51 25.29 4.25 33.53
CA PRO A 51 25.48 3.82 32.16
C PRO A 51 25.05 4.99 31.26
N LYS A 52 25.99 5.43 30.42
CA LYS A 52 25.69 6.18 29.19
C LYS A 52 24.53 5.51 28.50
N ILE A 53 23.42 6.23 28.36
CA ILE A 53 22.35 5.90 27.42
C ILE A 53 23.03 5.87 26.05
N SER A 54 23.23 4.68 25.52
CA SER A 54 23.71 4.47 24.17
C SER A 54 22.71 5.11 23.22
N ASP A 55 23.15 6.18 22.56
CA ASP A 55 22.51 6.74 21.37
C ASP A 55 22.29 5.64 20.33
N THR A 56 21.10 5.04 20.32
CA THR A 56 20.65 4.28 19.14
C THR A 56 20.36 5.31 18.06
N LYS A 57 21.40 5.64 17.28
CA LYS A 57 21.31 6.40 16.04
C LYS A 57 20.25 5.73 15.16
N GLU A 58 19.07 6.33 15.14
CA GLU A 58 18.02 6.11 14.16
C GLU A 58 18.64 6.32 12.78
N GLN A 59 19.03 5.24 12.11
CA GLN A 59 19.66 5.31 10.80
C GLN A 59 18.60 5.72 9.79
N LYS A 60 18.44 7.03 9.60
CA LYS A 60 17.58 7.63 8.58
C LYS A 60 18.05 7.14 7.22
N ARG A 61 17.33 6.18 6.63
CA ARG A 61 17.58 5.74 5.26
C ARG A 61 17.17 6.86 4.32
N THR A 62 18.08 7.26 3.44
CA THR A 62 17.79 8.17 2.33
C THR A 62 17.16 7.37 1.21
N ILE A 63 16.05 7.89 0.70
CA ILE A 63 15.28 7.34 -0.42
C ILE A 63 15.50 8.28 -1.61
N ILE A 64 15.73 7.75 -2.81
CA ILE A 64 15.86 8.57 -4.02
C ILE A 64 14.69 8.25 -4.95
N ILE A 65 13.96 9.28 -5.38
CA ILE A 65 12.82 9.16 -6.31
C ILE A 65 13.01 10.08 -7.51
N ASP A 66 12.44 9.70 -8.66
CA ASP A 66 12.29 10.59 -9.83
C ASP A 66 10.84 11.11 -9.87
N VAL A 67 10.65 12.42 -9.93
CA VAL A 67 9.33 13.08 -9.96
C VAL A 67 9.10 13.70 -11.33
N LYS A 68 7.99 13.33 -11.97
CA LYS A 68 7.62 13.72 -13.34
C LYS A 68 6.17 14.19 -13.45
N GLY A 69 5.84 14.92 -14.51
CA GLY A 69 4.48 15.31 -14.85
C GLY A 69 4.10 16.68 -14.27
N ALA A 70 2.85 16.82 -13.80
CA ALA A 70 2.25 18.09 -13.41
C ALA A 70 2.73 18.65 -12.05
N VAL A 71 4.05 18.81 -11.90
CA VAL A 71 4.73 19.43 -10.75
C VAL A 71 5.54 20.64 -11.17
N SER A 72 5.81 21.57 -10.25
CA SER A 72 6.53 22.81 -10.59
C SER A 72 7.94 22.55 -11.11
N LYS A 73 8.66 21.59 -10.53
CA LYS A 73 10.00 21.20 -10.94
C LYS A 73 10.08 19.68 -10.99
N GLU A 74 10.26 19.15 -12.18
CA GLU A 74 10.59 17.73 -12.34
C GLU A 74 12.04 17.45 -11.96
N GLY A 75 12.32 16.21 -11.59
CA GLY A 75 13.69 15.75 -11.36
C GLY A 75 13.80 14.72 -10.25
N VAL A 76 15.04 14.41 -9.90
CA VAL A 76 15.37 13.42 -8.87
C VAL A 76 15.45 14.12 -7.50
N TYR A 77 14.78 13.54 -6.51
CA TYR A 77 14.69 14.07 -5.16
C TYR A 77 15.11 13.04 -4.12
N GLU A 78 15.92 13.49 -3.18
CA GLU A 78 16.18 12.74 -1.95
C GLU A 78 15.01 12.89 -0.97
N MET A 79 14.56 11.80 -0.39
CA MET A 79 13.45 11.70 0.55
C MET A 79 13.92 10.94 1.78
N LYS A 80 13.17 11.04 2.87
CA LYS A 80 13.41 10.25 4.08
C LYS A 80 12.49 9.03 4.10
N GLU A 81 12.93 8.00 4.79
CA GLU A 81 12.07 6.86 5.09
C GLU A 81 10.78 7.31 5.78
N GLY A 82 9.64 6.88 5.22
CA GLY A 82 8.30 7.23 5.69
C GLY A 82 7.70 8.50 5.08
N ASP A 83 8.47 9.27 4.30
CA ASP A 83 7.91 10.39 3.53
C ASP A 83 6.83 9.89 2.56
N ARG A 84 5.86 10.76 2.25
CA ARG A 84 4.73 10.43 1.37
C ARG A 84 4.78 11.23 0.08
N VAL A 85 3.93 10.86 -0.88
CA VAL A 85 3.77 11.56 -2.16
C VAL A 85 3.55 13.06 -1.99
N LYS A 86 2.78 13.48 -0.99
CA LYS A 86 2.59 14.91 -0.68
C LYS A 86 3.92 15.64 -0.39
N ASP A 87 4.84 14.97 0.30
CA ASP A 87 6.10 15.55 0.75
C ASP A 87 7.07 15.65 -0.44
N ALA A 88 7.06 14.64 -1.31
CA ALA A 88 7.79 14.65 -2.58
C ALA A 88 7.34 15.80 -3.49
N VAL A 89 6.03 15.97 -3.67
CA VAL A 89 5.49 17.04 -4.50
C VAL A 89 5.80 18.41 -3.89
N GLN A 90 5.73 18.55 -2.57
CA GLN A 90 6.12 19.80 -1.91
C GLN A 90 7.60 20.11 -2.17
N LYS A 91 8.48 19.10 -2.13
CA LYS A 91 9.90 19.25 -2.47
C LYS A 91 10.12 19.60 -3.95
N ALA A 92 9.26 19.12 -4.83
CA ALA A 92 9.18 19.49 -6.25
C ALA A 92 8.59 20.89 -6.52
N GLY A 93 8.27 21.67 -5.48
CA GLY A 93 7.73 23.02 -5.62
C GLY A 93 6.20 23.07 -5.77
N GLY A 94 5.51 21.97 -5.48
CA GLY A 94 4.06 21.87 -5.54
C GLY A 94 3.52 21.39 -6.89
N PHE A 95 2.20 21.29 -6.96
CA PHE A 95 1.47 20.91 -8.16
C PHE A 95 1.34 22.07 -9.15
N LEU A 96 1.30 21.75 -10.45
CA LEU A 96 0.81 22.68 -11.47
C LEU A 96 -0.73 22.74 -11.44
N SER A 97 -1.32 23.82 -11.96
CA SER A 97 -2.78 24.04 -11.98
C SER A 97 -3.55 22.99 -12.81
N GLU A 98 -2.86 22.37 -13.75
CA GLU A 98 -3.37 21.33 -14.64
C GLU A 98 -3.35 19.93 -14.01
N VAL A 99 -2.88 19.74 -12.77
CA VAL A 99 -2.87 18.42 -12.12
C VAL A 99 -4.28 17.82 -11.98
N ASP A 100 -4.42 16.52 -12.24
CA ASP A 100 -5.62 15.76 -11.88
C ASP A 100 -5.50 15.22 -10.45
N MET A 101 -5.97 16.01 -9.47
CA MET A 101 -5.91 15.62 -8.05
C MET A 101 -6.67 14.33 -7.72
N LYS A 102 -7.65 13.91 -8.54
CA LYS A 102 -8.41 12.69 -8.29
C LYS A 102 -7.59 11.43 -8.50
N LYS A 103 -6.52 11.52 -9.28
CA LYS A 103 -5.63 10.39 -9.65
C LYS A 103 -4.36 10.31 -8.81
N VAL A 104 -4.18 11.21 -7.82
CA VAL A 104 -2.97 11.26 -6.99
C VAL A 104 -3.25 10.74 -5.59
N ASN A 105 -2.57 9.66 -5.20
CA ASN A 105 -2.58 9.18 -3.81
C ASN A 105 -1.54 9.91 -2.96
N LEU A 106 -1.90 11.07 -2.41
CA LEU A 106 -1.05 11.90 -1.55
C LEU A 106 -0.52 11.17 -0.30
N ALA A 107 -1.22 10.13 0.15
CA ALA A 107 -0.87 9.37 1.34
C ALA A 107 0.11 8.23 1.04
N GLN A 108 0.36 7.87 -0.21
CA GLN A 108 1.29 6.79 -0.53
C GLN A 108 2.70 7.11 -0.01
N ILE A 109 3.33 6.14 0.65
CA ILE A 109 4.72 6.23 1.10
C ILE A 109 5.64 6.13 -0.11
N VAL A 110 6.69 6.94 -0.13
CA VAL A 110 7.70 6.90 -1.19
C VAL A 110 8.71 5.78 -0.93
N GLN A 111 9.15 5.12 -2.00
CA GLN A 111 10.12 4.03 -1.95
C GLN A 111 11.37 4.40 -2.75
N ASP A 112 12.50 3.77 -2.42
CA ASP A 112 13.75 3.99 -3.16
C ASP A 112 13.61 3.56 -4.62
N GLN A 113 14.24 4.33 -5.51
CA GLN A 113 14.23 4.15 -6.97
C GLN A 113 12.83 4.28 -7.61
N MET A 114 11.85 4.81 -6.88
CA MET A 114 10.50 4.98 -7.40
C MET A 114 10.44 6.13 -8.40
N LEU A 115 9.76 5.89 -9.52
CA LEU A 115 9.28 6.93 -10.43
C LEU A 115 7.89 7.39 -9.99
N LEU A 116 7.79 8.60 -9.49
CA LEU A 116 6.55 9.27 -9.12
C LEU A 116 6.06 10.13 -10.29
N TYR A 117 5.02 9.67 -10.98
CA TYR A 117 4.36 10.45 -12.03
C TYR A 117 3.11 11.16 -11.51
N ILE A 118 2.99 12.44 -11.79
CA ILE A 118 1.84 13.27 -11.42
C ILE A 118 1.02 13.58 -12.68
N PRO A 119 -0.18 13.00 -12.85
CA PRO A 119 -0.98 13.15 -14.07
C PRO A 119 -1.58 14.55 -14.21
N SER A 120 -1.68 15.03 -15.45
CA SER A 120 -2.43 16.25 -15.79
C SER A 120 -3.87 15.93 -16.22
N LYS A 121 -4.78 16.89 -16.10
CA LYS A 121 -6.21 16.76 -16.49
C LYS A 121 -6.40 16.54 -17.99
N ASN A 122 -5.44 16.99 -18.80
CA ASN A 122 -5.51 16.95 -20.26
C ASN A 122 -4.81 15.70 -20.84
N GLU A 123 -4.15 14.91 -19.99
CA GLU A 123 -3.54 13.67 -20.40
C GLU A 123 -4.61 12.59 -20.48
N SER A 124 -4.99 12.26 -21.72
CA SER A 124 -5.77 11.06 -22.01
C SER A 124 -4.96 9.87 -21.55
N GLU A 125 -5.59 8.94 -20.83
CA GLU A 125 -4.94 7.84 -20.10
C GLU A 125 -4.00 7.00 -20.97
N GLN A 126 -2.77 7.46 -21.13
CA GLN A 126 -1.63 6.60 -21.37
C GLN A 126 -1.13 6.24 -19.99
N GLY A 127 -1.75 5.20 -19.44
CA GLY A 127 -1.45 4.68 -18.12
C GLY A 127 0.06 4.62 -17.92
N VAL A 128 0.52 5.28 -16.87
CA VAL A 128 1.83 5.04 -16.30
C VAL A 128 1.83 3.62 -15.78
N LEU A 129 2.06 2.71 -16.72
CA LEU A 129 2.69 1.45 -16.47
C LEU A 129 4.01 1.82 -15.82
N THR A 130 4.07 1.59 -14.51
CA THR A 130 5.31 1.31 -13.80
C THR A 130 6.14 0.39 -14.68
N SER A 131 7.03 1.01 -15.45
CA SER A 131 8.11 0.36 -16.15
C SER A 131 9.17 0.10 -15.09
N SER A 132 8.80 -0.75 -14.11
CA SER A 132 9.76 -1.69 -13.56
C SER A 132 10.43 -2.28 -14.78
N LYS A 133 11.70 -1.99 -14.93
CA LYS A 133 12.55 -2.46 -16.02
C LYS A 133 12.69 -3.98 -15.87
N GLU A 134 11.63 -4.71 -16.18
CA GLU A 134 11.58 -6.16 -16.26
C GLU A 134 11.55 -6.52 -17.75
N ASP A 135 12.73 -6.62 -18.34
CA ASP A 135 13.06 -7.40 -19.55
C ASP A 135 12.18 -7.29 -20.81
N GLY A 136 11.25 -6.34 -20.91
CA GLY A 136 10.27 -6.31 -22.00
C GLY A 136 9.29 -7.49 -21.98
N LYS A 137 9.19 -8.22 -20.85
CA LYS A 137 8.28 -9.37 -20.70
C LYS A 137 6.90 -8.92 -20.23
N ILE A 138 5.87 -9.54 -20.79
CA ILE A 138 4.47 -9.25 -20.52
C ILE A 138 3.99 -10.13 -19.36
N ARG A 139 3.54 -9.50 -18.28
CA ARG A 139 2.95 -10.20 -17.13
C ARG A 139 1.61 -10.79 -17.51
N ILE A 140 1.51 -12.10 -17.62
CA ILE A 140 0.27 -12.74 -18.08
C ILE A 140 -0.87 -12.41 -17.12
N ASN A 141 -0.76 -12.64 -15.81
CA ASN A 141 -1.90 -12.48 -14.89
C ASN A 141 -2.50 -11.07 -14.81
N THR A 142 -1.77 -10.01 -15.18
CA THR A 142 -2.22 -8.61 -15.05
C THR A 142 -2.33 -7.86 -16.37
N ALA A 143 -1.84 -8.42 -17.48
CA ALA A 143 -1.87 -7.75 -18.77
C ALA A 143 -3.29 -7.57 -19.31
N ALA A 144 -3.56 -6.37 -19.82
CA ALA A 144 -4.75 -6.03 -20.59
C ALA A 144 -4.72 -6.68 -21.99
N LYS A 145 -5.87 -6.71 -22.67
CA LYS A 145 -6.01 -7.35 -23.99
C LYS A 145 -4.99 -6.82 -24.99
N GLU A 146 -4.82 -5.50 -25.06
CA GLU A 146 -3.92 -4.82 -25.99
C GLU A 146 -2.45 -5.12 -25.70
N GLN A 147 -2.11 -5.46 -24.44
CA GLN A 147 -0.77 -5.89 -24.06
C GLN A 147 -0.53 -7.34 -24.45
N LEU A 148 -1.52 -8.23 -24.30
CA LEU A 148 -1.43 -9.62 -24.71
C LEU A 148 -1.27 -9.76 -26.23
N GLU A 149 -1.94 -8.91 -27.01
CA GLU A 149 -1.84 -8.89 -28.48
C GLU A 149 -0.45 -8.49 -29.00
N LYS A 150 0.40 -7.90 -28.16
CA LYS A 150 1.81 -7.60 -28.52
C LYS A 150 2.68 -8.86 -28.51
N ILE A 151 2.22 -9.95 -27.91
CA ILE A 151 2.95 -11.22 -27.86
C ILE A 151 2.91 -11.85 -29.26
N THR A 152 4.07 -12.25 -29.75
CA THR A 152 4.18 -12.85 -31.10
C THR A 152 3.29 -14.10 -31.23
N GLY A 153 2.30 -14.07 -32.12
CA GLY A 153 1.41 -15.21 -32.35
C GLY A 153 0.19 -15.28 -31.42
N ILE A 154 -0.03 -14.25 -30.58
CA ILE A 154 -1.26 -14.01 -29.83
C ILE A 154 -2.01 -12.87 -30.52
N GLY A 155 -3.12 -13.21 -31.19
CA GLY A 155 -4.06 -12.22 -31.73
C GLY A 155 -5.28 -12.06 -30.82
N SER A 156 -6.21 -11.19 -31.19
CA SER A 156 -7.37 -10.81 -30.37
C SER A 156 -8.16 -11.99 -29.82
N ARG A 157 -8.38 -13.03 -30.62
CA ARG A 157 -9.10 -14.23 -30.20
C ARG A 157 -8.37 -14.99 -29.06
N LYS A 158 -7.05 -15.12 -29.15
CA LYS A 158 -6.26 -15.80 -28.11
C LYS A 158 -6.13 -14.92 -26.87
N ALA A 159 -5.97 -13.61 -27.05
CA ALA A 159 -5.94 -12.66 -25.93
C ALA A 159 -7.25 -12.70 -25.13
N GLU A 160 -8.40 -12.76 -25.82
CA GLU A 160 -9.72 -12.96 -25.19
C GLU A 160 -9.81 -14.29 -24.44
N SER A 161 -9.34 -15.39 -25.04
CA SER A 161 -9.33 -16.69 -24.37
C SER A 161 -8.47 -16.70 -23.10
N ILE A 162 -7.32 -16.03 -23.12
CA ILE A 162 -6.46 -15.89 -21.92
C ILE A 162 -7.18 -15.10 -20.83
N LEU A 163 -7.86 -14.00 -21.15
CA LEU A 163 -8.62 -13.21 -20.18
C LEU A 163 -9.76 -14.03 -19.58
N LYS A 164 -10.54 -14.69 -20.44
CA LYS A 164 -11.64 -15.55 -20.02
C LYS A 164 -11.17 -16.68 -19.10
N TYR A 165 -10.04 -17.31 -19.42
CA TYR A 165 -9.47 -18.34 -18.57
C TYR A 165 -9.14 -17.81 -17.16
N ARG A 166 -8.59 -16.60 -17.04
CA ARG A 166 -8.31 -15.99 -15.73
C ARG A 166 -9.57 -15.76 -14.90
N GLU A 167 -10.66 -15.40 -15.56
CA GLU A 167 -11.95 -15.17 -14.90
C GLU A 167 -12.57 -16.48 -14.40
N GLU A 168 -12.45 -17.55 -15.19
CA GLU A 168 -13.10 -18.83 -14.89
C GLU A 168 -12.26 -19.76 -14.00
N HIS A 169 -10.93 -19.77 -14.19
CA HIS A 169 -10.00 -20.73 -13.56
C HIS A 169 -9.03 -20.06 -12.57
N GLY A 170 -9.00 -18.72 -12.54
CA GLY A 170 -8.07 -17.96 -11.72
C GLY A 170 -6.72 -17.71 -12.41
N PRO A 171 -5.73 -17.16 -11.68
CA PRO A 171 -4.44 -16.80 -12.24
C PRO A 171 -3.65 -18.04 -12.70
N PHE A 172 -2.88 -17.89 -13.78
CA PHE A 172 -1.91 -18.89 -14.21
C PHE A 172 -0.80 -19.01 -13.16
N GLN A 173 -0.37 -20.23 -12.85
CA GLN A 173 0.70 -20.49 -11.89
C GLN A 173 2.03 -20.80 -12.57
N LYS A 174 1.98 -21.40 -13.75
CA LYS A 174 3.16 -21.78 -14.54
C LYS A 174 2.91 -21.58 -16.03
N ILE A 175 3.99 -21.50 -16.81
CA ILE A 175 3.91 -21.17 -18.24
C ILE A 175 3.12 -22.24 -18.99
N GLU A 176 3.20 -23.48 -18.55
CA GLU A 176 2.52 -24.63 -19.14
C GLU A 176 0.99 -24.55 -19.03
N ASP A 177 0.45 -23.78 -18.07
CA ASP A 177 -0.99 -23.59 -17.91
C ASP A 177 -1.62 -22.90 -19.13
N LEU A 178 -0.81 -22.16 -19.91
CA LEU A 178 -1.25 -21.57 -21.17
C LEU A 178 -1.61 -22.61 -22.25
N LEU A 179 -1.23 -23.88 -22.08
CA LEU A 179 -1.64 -24.97 -22.98
C LEU A 179 -3.13 -25.31 -22.87
N GLU A 180 -3.79 -24.86 -21.81
CA GLU A 180 -5.24 -25.02 -21.64
C GLU A 180 -6.04 -24.02 -22.50
N ILE A 181 -5.35 -23.04 -23.10
CA ILE A 181 -5.96 -22.02 -23.95
C ILE A 181 -6.07 -22.52 -25.39
N ASP A 182 -7.29 -22.47 -25.93
CA ASP A 182 -7.55 -22.80 -27.32
C ASP A 182 -6.67 -21.97 -28.29
N GLY A 183 -5.94 -22.66 -29.16
CA GLY A 183 -5.01 -22.05 -30.10
C GLY A 183 -3.60 -21.72 -29.55
N ILE A 184 -3.28 -22.09 -28.30
CA ILE A 184 -1.92 -22.06 -27.75
C ILE A 184 -1.42 -23.49 -27.54
N GLY A 185 -0.72 -24.02 -28.55
CA GLY A 185 -0.04 -25.31 -28.43
C GLY A 185 1.43 -25.17 -28.01
N ALA A 186 2.11 -26.30 -27.76
CA ALA A 186 3.52 -26.33 -27.36
C ALA A 186 4.44 -25.49 -28.26
N LYS A 187 4.26 -25.54 -29.58
CA LYS A 187 5.03 -24.74 -30.56
C LYS A 187 4.79 -23.23 -30.43
N SER A 188 3.57 -22.82 -30.06
CA SER A 188 3.28 -21.41 -29.81
C SER A 188 3.87 -20.99 -28.48
N LEU A 189 3.75 -21.83 -27.45
CA LEU A 189 4.29 -21.59 -26.12
C LEU A 189 5.82 -21.38 -26.16
N GLU A 190 6.54 -22.23 -26.88
CA GLU A 190 8.00 -22.12 -27.06
C GLU A 190 8.45 -20.78 -27.66
N LYS A 191 7.63 -20.19 -28.54
CA LYS A 191 7.94 -18.91 -29.19
C LYS A 191 7.65 -17.70 -28.30
N ILE A 192 6.77 -17.85 -27.32
CA ILE A 192 6.31 -16.74 -26.48
C ILE A 192 6.86 -16.80 -25.06
N LYS A 193 7.39 -17.95 -24.60
CA LYS A 193 7.90 -18.14 -23.23
C LYS A 193 8.91 -17.07 -22.79
N ASP A 194 9.71 -16.56 -23.72
CA ASP A 194 10.73 -15.54 -23.45
C ASP A 194 10.16 -14.11 -23.45
N GLN A 195 8.92 -13.91 -23.93
CA GLN A 195 8.21 -12.64 -23.96
C GLN A 195 7.23 -12.48 -22.80
N ILE A 196 7.06 -13.50 -21.96
CA ILE A 196 6.02 -13.53 -20.93
C ILE A 196 6.60 -13.87 -19.57
N ILE A 197 5.90 -13.48 -18.52
CA ILE A 197 6.23 -13.83 -17.14
C ILE A 197 4.95 -14.07 -16.35
N ILE A 198 5.03 -14.98 -15.39
CA ILE A 198 3.98 -15.27 -14.42
C ILE A 198 4.52 -14.86 -13.04
N PRO A 199 3.99 -13.76 -12.46
CA PRO A 199 4.39 -13.30 -11.13
C PRO A 199 3.71 -14.10 -10.01
#